data_AF-M0MLG8-F1
#
_entry.id   AF-M0MLG8-F1
#
_cell.length_a   1.000
_cell.length_b   1.000
_cell.length_c   1.000
_cell.angle_alpha   90.00
_cell.angle_beta   90.00
_cell.angle_gamma   90.00
#
_symmetry.space_group_name_H-M   'P 1'
#
loop_
_entity.id
_entity.type
_entity.pdbx_description
1 polymer ?
#
loop_
_entity_poly.entity_id
_entity_poly.type
_entity_poly.pdbx_seq_one_letter_code
_entity_poly.pdbx_strand_id
1 'polypeptide(L)' 'MSDNKNKIEVEEETMKLFREIAEAEDNSCNKQLLKMMVVYTTNNLISKTEKLQELLTEEVQET' A
#
# COMPACT_ATOMS: atom_id res chain seq x y z
N MET A 1 -18.72 16.75 16.56
CA MET A 1 -17.28 16.45 16.58
C MET A 1 -17.11 15.25 15.68
N SER A 2 -16.36 15.38 14.60
CA SER A 2 -16.16 14.31 13.60
C SER A 2 -15.36 13.16 14.22
N ASP A 3 -16.01 12.01 14.39
CA ASP A 3 -15.38 10.80 14.89
C ASP A 3 -14.12 10.47 14.08
N ASN A 4 -13.02 10.32 14.81
CA ASN A 4 -11.68 10.13 14.30
C ASN A 4 -11.51 8.70 13.74
N LYS A 5 -12.24 8.37 12.67
CA LYS A 5 -12.31 7.03 12.01
C LYS A 5 -11.01 6.57 11.33
N ASN A 6 -9.91 7.33 11.46
CA ASN A 6 -8.63 7.05 10.79
C ASN A 6 -7.56 6.52 11.74
N LYS A 7 -7.94 5.82 12.81
CA LYS A 7 -6.97 5.16 13.69
C LYS A 7 -6.66 3.77 13.13
N ILE A 8 -5.42 3.59 12.66
CA ILE A 8 -4.92 2.30 12.18
C ILE A 8 -4.23 1.63 13.36
N GLU A 9 -4.64 0.40 13.68
CA GLU A 9 -3.93 -0.45 14.62
C GLU A 9 -2.84 -1.22 13.87
N VAL A 10 -1.60 -1.08 14.35
CA VAL A 10 -0.42 -1.68 13.75
C VAL A 10 0.36 -2.33 14.88
N GLU A 11 0.91 -3.52 14.63
CA GLU A 11 1.75 -4.24 15.59
C GLU A 11 2.95 -3.38 16.01
N GLU A 12 3.34 -3.49 17.29
CA GLU A 12 4.39 -2.66 17.88
C GLU A 12 5.74 -2.81 17.16
N GLU A 13 6.11 -4.04 16.77
CA GLU A 13 7.33 -4.32 16.01
C GLU A 13 7.32 -3.65 14.64
N THR A 14 6.17 -3.71 13.95
CA THR A 14 5.97 -3.03 12.67
C THR A 14 6.05 -1.51 12.81
N MET A 15 5.46 -0.94 13.87
CA MET A 15 5.58 0.49 14.17
C MET A 15 7.00 0.93 14.50
N LYS A 16 7.80 0.07 15.15
CA LYS A 16 9.21 0.35 15.42
C LYS A 16 10.00 0.46 14.12
N LEU A 17 9.83 -0.49 13.20
CA LEU A 17 10.46 -0.45 11.87
C LEU A 17 10.05 0.81 11.10
N PHE A 18 8.77 1.21 11.15
CA PHE A 18 8.32 2.44 10.50
C PHE A 18 9.02 3.70 11.03
N ARG A 19 9.25 3.77 12.34
CA ARG A 19 9.96 4.91 12.96
C ARG A 19 11.41 4.95 12.52
N GLU A 20 12.10 3.81 12.54
CA GLU A 20 13.50 3.69 12.10
C GLU A 20 13.67 4.15 10.64
N ILE A 21 12.77 3.75 9.75
CA ILE A 21 12.80 4.17 8.34
C ILE A 21 12.48 5.67 8.21
N ALA A 22 11.49 6.17 8.96
CA ALA A 22 11.11 7.58 8.92
C ALA A 22 12.25 8.49 9.39
N GLU A 23 12.98 8.08 10.45
CA GLU A 23 14.17 8.78 10.95
C GLU A 23 15.30 8.76 9.92
N ALA A 24 15.56 7.61 9.28
CA ALA A 24 16.59 7.49 8.24
C ALA A 24 16.31 8.37 7.01
N GLU A 25 15.03 8.65 6.71
CA GLU A 25 14.60 9.51 5.59
C GLU A 25 14.38 10.99 5.98
N ASP A 26 14.71 11.40 7.20
CA ASP A 26 14.39 12.74 7.74
C ASP A 26 12.91 13.13 7.53
N ASN A 27 12.02 12.22 7.92
CA ASN A 27 10.60 12.31 7.62
C ASN A 27 9.74 11.92 8.84
N SER A 28 8.45 12.31 8.83
CA SER A 28 7.53 11.92 9.90
C SER A 28 7.01 10.49 9.69
N CYS A 29 6.77 9.77 10.79
CA CYS A 29 6.20 8.42 10.76
C CYS A 29 4.88 8.36 9.97
N ASN A 30 4.02 9.38 10.09
CA ASN A 30 2.77 9.47 9.34
C ASN A 30 3.00 9.62 7.83
N LYS A 31 3.98 10.45 7.43
CA LYS A 31 4.31 10.62 6.01
C LYS A 31 4.97 9.35 5.45
N GLN A 32 5.74 8.62 6.26
CA GLN A 32 6.28 7.32 5.85
C GLN A 32 5.20 6.27 5.68
N LEU A 33 4.23 6.20 6.59
CA LEU A 33 3.07 5.33 6.47
C LEU A 33 2.28 5.63 5.19
N LEU A 34 2.01 6.91 4.90
CA LEU A 34 1.32 7.32 3.67
C LEU A 34 2.11 6.92 2.41
N LYS A 35 3.42 7.14 2.37
CA LYS A 35 4.27 6.70 1.23
C LYS A 35 4.15 5.20 1.02
N MET A 36 4.27 4.41 2.09
CA MET A 36 4.19 2.95 2.02
C MET A 36 2.81 2.49 1.52
N MET A 37 1.73 3.09 2.04
CA MET A 37 0.37 2.78 1.60
C MET A 37 0.16 3.08 0.11
N VAL A 38 0.70 4.20 -0.39
CA VAL A 38 0.63 4.55 -1.82
C VAL A 38 1.37 3.51 -2.65
N VAL A 39 2.63 3.21 -2.32
CA VAL A 39 3.44 2.23 -3.05
C VAL A 39 2.77 0.86 -3.07
N TYR A 40 2.33 0.36 -1.91
CA TYR A 40 1.66 -0.93 -1.80
C TYR A 40 0.36 -0.98 -2.62
N THR A 41 -0.46 0.08 -2.55
CA THR A 41 -1.73 0.13 -3.27
C THR A 41 -1.51 0.19 -4.77
N THR A 42 -0.61 1.06 -5.23
CA THR A 42 -0.29 1.21 -6.66
C THR A 42 0.26 -0.09 -7.24
N ASN A 43 1.24 -0.72 -6.60
CA ASN A 43 1.83 -1.96 -7.09
C ASN A 43 0.81 -3.11 -7.14
N ASN A 44 -0.03 -3.24 -6.11
CA ASN A 44 -1.09 -4.26 -6.12
C ASN A 44 -2.16 -4.01 -7.19
N LEU A 45 -2.54 -2.76 -7.41
CA LEU A 45 -3.50 -2.41 -8.46
C LEU A 45 -2.92 -2.74 -9.84
N ILE A 46 -1.68 -2.33 -10.12
CA ILE A 46 -0.98 -2.64 -11.38
C ILE A 46 -0.95 -4.16 -11.59
N SER A 47 -0.43 -4.92 -10.62
CA SER A 47 -0.32 -6.38 -10.74
C SER A 47 -1.68 -7.07 -10.97
N LYS A 48 -2.73 -6.62 -10.29
CA LYS A 48 -4.09 -7.16 -10.50
C LYS A 48 -4.66 -6.77 -11.86
N THR A 49 -4.38 -5.56 -12.34
CA THR A 49 -4.79 -5.10 -13.67
C THR A 49 -4.07 -5.89 -14.76
N GLU A 50 -2.77 -6.12 -14.65
CA GLU A 50 -2.00 -6.93 -15.60
C GLU A 50 -2.53 -8.36 -15.67
N LYS A 51 -2.79 -9.00 -14.52
CA LYS A 51 -3.39 -10.33 -14.48
C LYS A 51 -4.79 -10.37 -15.09
N LEU A 52 -5.60 -9.33 -14.89
CA LEU A 52 -6.92 -9.24 -15.51
C LEU A 52 -6.82 -9.11 -17.04
N GLN A 53 -5.84 -8.35 -17.54
CA GLN A 53 -5.59 -8.20 -18.97
C GLN A 53 -5.14 -9.52 -19.62
N GLU A 54 -4.31 -10.30 -18.94
CA GLU A 54 -3.89 -11.64 -19.38
C GLU A 54 -5.10 -12.56 -19.55
N LEU A 55 -5.94 -12.69 -18.51
CA LEU A 55 -7.14 -13.54 -18.53
C LEU A 55 -8.12 -13.15 -19.65
N LEU A 56 -8.38 -11.85 -19.83
CA LEU A 56 -9.27 -11.38 -20.90
C LEU A 56 -8.70 -11.64 -22.29
N THR A 57 -7.38 -11.61 -22.45
CA THR A 57 -6.72 -11.87 -23.73
C THR A 57 -6.78 -13.36 -24.09
N GLU A 58 -6.57 -14.24 -23.12
CA GLU A 58 -6.72 -15.69 -23.27
C GLU A 58 -8.15 -16.06 -23.70
N GLU A 59 -9.17 -15.53 -23.01
CA GLU A 59 -10.57 -15.78 -23.37
C GLU A 59 -10.89 -15.34 -24.81
N VAL A 60 -10.39 -14.18 -25.25
CA VAL A 60 -10.63 -13.68 -26.62
C VAL A 60 -9.93 -14.53 -27.68
N GLN A 61 -8.76 -15.11 -27.39
CA GLN A 61 -8.05 -15.99 -28.34
C GLN A 61 -8.66 -17.38 -28.47
N GLU A 62 -9.33 -17.86 -27.41
CA GLU A 62 -10.06 -19.13 -27.42
C GLU A 62 -11.43 -19.05 -28.12
N THR A 63 -11.89 -17.85 -28.50
CA THR A 63 -13.18 -17.61 -29.18
C THR A 63 -13.04 -17.44 -30.69
#